data_AF-A0AAJ5QZL9-F1
#
_entry.id   AF-A0AAJ5QZL9-F1
#
_cell.length_a   1.000
_cell.length_b   1.000
_cell.length_c   1.000
_cell.angle_alpha   90.00
_cell.angle_beta   90.00
_cell.angle_gamma   90.00
#
_symmetry.space_group_name_H-M   'P 1'
#
loop_
_entity.id
_entity.type
_entity.pdbx_description
1 polymer ?
#
loop_
_entity_poly.entity_id
_entity_poly.type
_entity_poly.pdbx_seq_one_letter_code
_entity_poly.pdbx_strand_id
1 'polypeptide(L)'
;MASMETEQQPQKNIEQIEVKAKRVQCFIDGYNLYHAIEETGNKALHWVDLKSLCKRYLPKDASIENVFWFSAKPSHLSRTVNDNYQNYTNALTECGVDVIGGRFKRKNVKCEADNGCGEVFHKHEEKESDVNLAISLVSGACNNEYDIAIIITADSDLCPPIKYVKERFPDKELWLVAPPGRIKRAADLCLMSSKNMEINSNALRASCMRDEFYKGGVLVARRPQEWRAIANTGQRRTRSR
;
A
#
# COMPACT_ATOMS: atom_id res chain seq x y z
N MET A 1 5.42 -78.42 17.17
CA MET A 1 6.18 -77.18 16.88
C MET A 1 5.38 -76.42 15.84
N ALA A 2 4.60 -75.42 16.28
CA ALA A 2 3.77 -74.61 15.40
C ALA A 2 4.54 -73.34 15.05
N SER A 3 4.85 -73.17 13.76
CA SER A 3 5.53 -71.99 13.22
C SER A 3 4.53 -70.83 13.16
N MET A 4 4.82 -69.76 13.89
CA MET A 4 4.09 -68.50 13.81
C MET A 4 4.62 -67.70 12.61
N GLU A 5 3.81 -67.57 11.57
CA GLU A 5 4.04 -66.63 10.49
C GLU A 5 3.71 -65.21 11.00
N THR A 6 4.73 -64.37 11.13
CA THR A 6 4.57 -62.94 11.43
C THR A 6 4.12 -62.21 10.17
N GLU A 7 2.85 -61.79 10.13
CA GLU A 7 2.33 -60.83 9.16
C GLU A 7 3.01 -59.46 9.35
N GLN A 8 3.80 -59.04 8.37
CA GLN A 8 4.28 -57.66 8.27
C GLN A 8 3.18 -56.79 7.67
N GLN A 9 2.65 -55.86 8.47
CA GLN A 9 1.73 -54.83 7.99
C GLN A 9 2.48 -53.80 7.12
N PRO A 10 1.92 -53.39 5.96
CA PRO A 10 2.57 -52.41 5.10
C PRO A 10 2.53 -51.01 5.72
N GLN A 11 3.71 -50.44 5.97
CA GLN A 11 3.88 -49.03 6.34
C GLN A 11 3.40 -48.15 5.17
N LYS A 12 2.28 -47.45 5.37
CA LYS A 12 1.85 -46.36 4.50
C LYS A 12 2.84 -45.20 4.64
N ASN A 13 3.70 -45.02 3.64
CA ASN A 13 4.42 -43.76 3.44
C ASN A 13 3.39 -42.65 3.19
N ILE A 14 3.14 -41.83 4.21
CA ILE A 14 2.44 -40.56 4.05
C ILE A 14 3.52 -39.59 3.56
N GLU A 15 3.60 -39.35 2.26
CA GLU A 15 4.34 -38.21 1.72
C GLU A 15 3.75 -36.95 2.35
N GLN A 16 4.50 -36.32 3.25
CA GLN A 16 4.17 -34.99 3.74
C GLN A 16 4.32 -34.02 2.57
N ILE A 17 3.19 -33.61 1.98
CA ILE A 17 3.17 -32.55 0.99
C ILE A 17 3.58 -31.27 1.72
N GLU A 18 4.82 -30.85 1.55
CA GLU A 18 5.33 -29.59 2.08
C GLU A 18 4.64 -28.45 1.34
N VAL A 19 3.59 -27.88 1.94
CA VAL A 19 2.87 -26.75 1.37
C VAL A 19 3.78 -25.53 1.45
N LYS A 20 4.47 -25.24 0.34
CA LYS A 20 5.31 -24.05 0.23
C LYS A 20 4.46 -22.80 0.43
N ALA A 21 4.87 -21.93 1.35
CA ALA A 21 4.17 -20.68 1.63
C ALA A 21 4.06 -19.82 0.37
N LYS A 22 2.87 -19.26 0.12
CA LYS A 22 2.64 -18.36 -1.02
C LYS A 22 3.45 -17.08 -0.84
N ARG A 23 4.13 -16.66 -1.90
CA ARG A 23 4.94 -15.43 -1.91
C ARG A 23 4.06 -14.23 -2.17
N VAL A 24 4.20 -13.19 -1.35
CA VAL A 24 3.38 -11.98 -1.44
C VAL A 24 4.26 -10.78 -1.68
N GLN A 25 3.90 -9.99 -2.69
CA GLN A 25 4.42 -8.64 -2.85
C GLN A 25 3.28 -7.63 -2.63
N CYS A 26 3.60 -6.52 -1.96
CA CYS A 26 2.65 -5.46 -1.68
C CYS A 26 2.99 -4.21 -2.49
N PHE A 27 2.01 -3.64 -3.16
CA PHE A 27 2.13 -2.47 -4.02
C PHE A 27 1.25 -1.35 -3.47
N ILE A 28 1.86 -0.30 -2.95
CA ILE A 28 1.15 0.74 -2.19
C ILE A 28 1.22 2.05 -2.94
N ASP A 29 0.05 2.53 -3.35
CA ASP A 29 -0.12 3.87 -3.87
C ASP A 29 -0.07 4.89 -2.73
N GLY A 30 1.04 5.62 -2.66
CA GLY A 30 1.35 6.49 -1.54
C GLY A 30 0.43 7.68 -1.42
N TYR A 31 0.10 8.34 -2.53
CA TYR A 31 -0.80 9.50 -2.50
C TYR A 31 -2.26 9.10 -2.33
N ASN A 32 -2.69 7.99 -2.94
CA ASN A 32 -4.04 7.48 -2.71
C ASN A 32 -4.26 7.12 -1.24
N LEU A 33 -3.30 6.43 -0.61
CA LEU A 33 -3.35 6.13 0.83
C LEU A 33 -3.26 7.40 1.68
N TYR A 34 -2.33 8.31 1.38
CA TYR A 34 -2.14 9.56 2.13
C TYR A 34 -3.44 10.38 2.16
N HIS A 35 -4.05 10.64 1.01
CA HIS A 35 -5.28 11.43 0.94
C HIS A 35 -6.47 10.74 1.62
N ALA A 36 -6.56 9.41 1.56
CA ALA A 36 -7.58 8.67 2.28
C ALA A 36 -7.43 8.81 3.80
N ILE A 37 -6.19 8.85 4.30
CA ILE A 37 -5.92 9.10 5.72
C ILE A 37 -6.28 10.54 6.09
N GLU A 38 -5.93 11.54 5.28
CA GLU A 38 -6.33 12.94 5.52
C GLU A 38 -7.86 13.09 5.61
N GLU A 39 -8.62 12.40 4.74
CA GLU A 39 -10.09 12.38 4.76
C GLU A 39 -10.68 11.83 6.07
N THR A 40 -9.92 11.03 6.85
CA THR A 40 -10.36 10.56 8.17
C THR A 40 -10.33 11.66 9.23
N GLY A 41 -9.63 12.78 8.97
CA GLY A 41 -9.41 13.87 9.92
C GLY A 41 -8.44 13.55 11.06
N ASN A 42 -7.85 12.36 11.08
CA ASN A 42 -6.90 11.94 12.12
C ASN A 42 -5.48 11.85 11.58
N LYS A 43 -4.74 12.97 11.69
CA LYS A 43 -3.36 13.07 11.23
C LYS A 43 -2.40 12.07 11.89
N ALA A 44 -2.74 11.56 13.08
CA ALA A 44 -1.89 10.57 13.75
C ALA A 44 -1.80 9.24 13.00
N LEU A 45 -2.73 8.98 12.07
CA LEU A 45 -2.76 7.77 11.25
C LEU A 45 -1.76 7.80 10.08
N HIS A 46 -1.10 8.94 9.81
CA HIS A 46 -0.06 9.02 8.77
C HIS A 46 1.25 8.32 9.16
N TRP A 47 1.52 8.14 10.45
CA TRP A 47 2.74 7.47 10.93
C TRP A 47 2.58 5.94 11.02
N VAL A 48 2.22 5.33 9.88
CA VAL A 48 1.89 3.90 9.78
C VAL A 48 3.05 3.09 9.19
N ASP A 49 3.37 1.97 9.83
CA ASP A 49 4.31 0.96 9.32
C ASP A 49 3.59 0.16 8.23
N LEU A 50 3.92 0.44 6.98
CA LEU A 50 3.29 -0.19 5.84
C LEU A 50 3.57 -1.71 5.77
N LYS A 51 4.73 -2.17 6.23
CA LYS A 51 5.02 -3.61 6.28
C LYS A 51 4.15 -4.30 7.33
N SER A 52 4.03 -3.69 8.50
CA SER A 52 3.14 -4.18 9.57
C SER A 52 1.66 -4.11 9.16
N LEU A 53 1.26 -3.08 8.42
CA LEU A 53 -0.08 -2.95 7.86
C LEU A 53 -0.38 -4.07 6.85
N CYS A 54 0.52 -4.32 5.89
CA CYS A 54 0.37 -5.39 4.90
C CYS A 54 0.26 -6.77 5.55
N LYS A 55 1.00 -7.05 6.64
CA LYS A 55 0.89 -8.30 7.40
C LYS A 55 -0.53 -8.57 7.91
N ARG A 56 -1.34 -7.54 8.15
CA ARG A 56 -2.74 -7.70 8.60
C ARG A 56 -3.66 -8.26 7.52
N TYR A 57 -3.26 -8.14 6.26
CA TYR A 57 -3.99 -8.61 5.09
C TYR A 57 -3.36 -9.86 4.47
N LEU A 58 -2.32 -10.41 5.11
CA LEU A 58 -1.61 -11.60 4.66
C LEU A 58 -2.48 -12.86 4.84
N PRO A 59 -2.50 -13.79 3.87
CA PRO A 59 -3.04 -15.12 4.08
C PRO A 59 -2.28 -15.87 5.19
N LYS A 60 -2.91 -16.90 5.76
CA LYS A 60 -2.31 -17.71 6.85
C LYS A 60 -1.03 -18.45 6.40
N ASP A 61 -1.00 -18.92 5.16
CA ASP A 61 0.07 -19.76 4.61
C ASP A 61 0.91 -19.00 3.58
N ALA A 62 1.32 -17.77 3.94
CA ALA A 62 2.00 -16.87 3.03
C ALA A 62 3.08 -16.02 3.72
N SER A 63 4.08 -15.60 2.94
CA SER A 63 5.17 -14.72 3.36
C SER A 63 5.20 -13.45 2.51
N ILE A 64 5.51 -12.31 3.14
CA ILE A 64 5.77 -11.07 2.41
C ILE A 64 7.24 -11.06 1.97
N GLU A 65 7.47 -11.08 0.66
CA GLU A 65 8.79 -10.94 0.07
C GLU A 65 9.20 -9.46 0.00
N ASN A 66 8.34 -8.60 -0.56
CA ASN A 66 8.60 -7.16 -0.68
C ASN A 66 7.35 -6.31 -0.41
N VAL A 67 7.60 -5.08 0.03
CA VAL A 67 6.59 -4.03 0.16
C VAL A 67 7.12 -2.80 -0.57
N PHE A 68 6.45 -2.43 -1.64
CA PHE A 68 6.78 -1.26 -2.44
C PHE A 68 5.84 -0.10 -2.11
N TRP A 69 6.40 1.07 -1.87
CA TRP A 69 5.65 2.30 -1.68
C TRP A 69 5.99 3.29 -2.79
N PHE A 70 4.99 3.63 -3.60
CA PHE A 70 5.12 4.49 -4.77
C PHE A 70 4.60 5.88 -4.44
N SER A 71 5.48 6.89 -4.52
CA SER A 71 5.11 8.28 -4.23
C SER A 71 6.11 9.25 -4.82
N ALA A 72 5.70 10.51 -5.02
CA ALA A 72 6.58 11.59 -5.43
C ALA A 72 6.92 12.53 -4.26
N LYS A 73 8.17 13.00 -4.19
CA LYS A 73 8.56 14.02 -3.19
C LYS A 73 7.89 15.36 -3.50
N PRO A 74 7.11 15.97 -2.59
CA PRO A 74 6.39 17.22 -2.84
C PRO A 74 7.30 18.45 -2.78
N SER A 75 8.32 18.49 -3.63
CA SER A 75 9.37 19.54 -3.67
C SER A 75 8.85 20.96 -3.89
N HIS A 76 7.63 21.10 -4.40
CA HIS A 76 6.95 22.37 -4.63
C HIS A 76 6.21 22.90 -3.39
N LEU A 77 6.09 22.11 -2.31
CA LEU A 77 5.43 22.49 -1.07
C LEU A 77 6.43 23.03 -0.02
N SER A 78 5.91 23.41 1.14
CA SER A 78 6.72 24.01 2.22
C SER A 78 7.85 23.09 2.69
N ARG A 79 8.86 23.69 3.35
CA ARG A 79 9.95 22.95 3.97
C ARG A 79 9.44 21.89 4.95
N THR A 80 8.48 22.24 5.81
CA THR A 80 7.87 21.30 6.77
C THR A 80 7.25 20.08 6.09
N VAL A 81 6.53 20.26 4.98
CA VAL A 81 5.93 19.14 4.25
C VAL A 81 7.01 18.24 3.65
N ASN A 82 8.07 18.83 3.09
CA ASN A 82 9.20 18.08 2.56
C ASN A 82 9.98 17.33 3.66
N ASP A 83 10.14 17.93 4.83
CA ASP A 83 10.79 17.31 5.99
C ASP A 83 9.95 16.14 6.53
N ASN A 84 8.62 16.29 6.59
CA ASN A 84 7.71 15.21 6.99
C ASN A 84 7.74 14.05 5.99
N TYR A 85 7.74 14.35 4.68
CA TYR A 85 7.94 13.35 3.63
C TYR A 85 9.25 12.60 3.84
N GLN A 86 10.38 13.32 3.99
CA GLN A 86 11.69 12.71 4.17
C GLN A 86 11.78 11.86 5.45
N ASN A 87 11.19 12.32 6.55
CA ASN A 87 11.13 11.54 7.79
C ASN A 87 10.35 10.24 7.58
N TYR A 88 9.22 10.31 6.90
CA TYR A 88 8.41 9.13 6.62
C TYR A 88 9.12 8.15 5.67
N THR A 89 9.75 8.63 4.60
CA THR A 89 10.51 7.76 3.69
C THR A 89 11.68 7.08 4.37
N ASN A 90 12.39 7.78 5.24
CA ASN A 90 13.48 7.21 6.04
C ASN A 90 12.95 6.14 7.00
N ALA A 91 11.85 6.41 7.71
CA ALA A 91 11.23 5.44 8.62
C ALA A 91 10.73 4.18 7.88
N LEU A 92 10.11 4.35 6.70
CA LEU A 92 9.67 3.25 5.84
C LEU A 92 10.86 2.37 5.39
N THR A 93 11.95 3.00 4.98
CA THR A 93 13.18 2.28 4.59
C THR A 93 13.70 1.42 5.74
N GLU A 94 13.71 1.96 6.96
CA GLU A 94 14.12 1.21 8.15
C GLU A 94 13.12 0.11 8.56
N CYS A 95 11.84 0.22 8.16
CA CYS A 95 10.86 -0.87 8.26
C CYS A 95 11.00 -1.92 7.15
N GLY A 96 11.96 -1.77 6.23
CA GLY A 96 12.18 -2.67 5.10
C GLY A 96 11.10 -2.55 4.02
N VAL A 97 10.67 -1.32 3.74
CA VAL A 97 9.80 -0.95 2.62
C VAL A 97 10.66 -0.30 1.53
N ASP A 98 10.48 -0.75 0.29
CA ASP A 98 11.15 -0.22 -0.89
C ASP A 98 10.42 1.06 -1.35
N VAL A 99 11.09 2.21 -1.19
CA VAL A 99 10.54 3.52 -1.56
C VAL A 99 10.86 3.81 -3.03
N ILE A 100 9.82 3.84 -3.87
CA ILE A 100 9.94 4.08 -5.32
C ILE A 100 9.46 5.50 -5.64
N GLY A 101 10.40 6.34 -6.05
CA GLY A 101 10.17 7.77 -6.26
C GLY A 101 9.60 8.13 -7.64
N GLY A 102 8.49 8.87 -7.65
CA GLY A 102 8.05 9.68 -8.79
C GLY A 102 8.53 11.14 -8.69
N ARG A 103 8.00 12.02 -9.54
CA ARG A 103 8.32 13.46 -9.51
C ARG A 103 7.09 14.36 -9.67
N PHE A 104 7.18 15.59 -9.16
CA PHE A 104 6.19 16.63 -9.48
C PHE A 104 6.63 17.45 -10.68
N LYS A 105 5.70 17.71 -11.60
CA LYS A 105 5.88 18.59 -12.74
C LYS A 105 4.95 19.79 -12.63
N ARG A 106 5.50 21.00 -12.81
CA ARG A 106 4.70 22.22 -12.93
C ARG A 106 3.92 22.20 -14.24
N LYS A 107 2.62 22.46 -14.16
CA LYS A 107 1.69 22.60 -15.27
C LYS A 107 1.08 23.99 -15.22
N ASN A 108 1.11 24.67 -16.36
CA ASN A 108 0.41 25.93 -16.56
C ASN A 108 -1.02 25.60 -17.00
N VAL A 109 -2.00 26.01 -16.20
CA VAL A 109 -3.42 25.83 -16.48
C VAL A 109 -3.97 27.20 -16.85
N LYS A 110 -4.43 27.34 -18.10
CA LYS A 110 -5.13 28.56 -18.53
C LYS A 110 -6.55 28.51 -18.00
N CYS A 111 -7.10 29.66 -17.63
CA CYS A 111 -8.52 29.76 -17.30
C CYS A 111 -9.38 29.38 -18.52
N GLU A 112 -10.21 28.35 -18.38
CA GLU A 112 -11.11 27.84 -19.44
C GLU A 112 -12.57 28.31 -19.25
N ALA A 113 -12.84 29.25 -18.33
CA ALA A 113 -14.19 29.80 -18.17
C ALA A 113 -14.64 30.54 -19.46
N ASP A 114 -15.94 30.48 -19.79
CA ASP A 114 -16.50 31.27 -20.89
C ASP A 114 -16.31 32.78 -20.60
N ASN A 115 -15.73 33.51 -21.56
CA ASN A 115 -15.18 34.87 -21.40
C ASN A 115 -14.01 34.97 -20.40
N GLY A 116 -13.20 33.90 -20.34
CA GLY A 116 -12.18 33.66 -19.32
C GLY A 116 -11.30 34.86 -18.96
N CYS A 117 -10.82 34.86 -17.72
CA CYS A 117 -9.99 35.96 -17.19
C CYS A 117 -8.58 36.04 -17.82
N GLY A 118 -8.22 35.17 -18.75
CA GLY A 118 -6.89 35.14 -19.40
C GLY A 118 -5.74 34.68 -18.50
N GLU A 119 -6.00 34.47 -17.21
CA GLU A 119 -4.99 34.12 -16.21
C GLU A 119 -4.42 32.71 -16.42
N VAL A 120 -3.13 32.57 -16.10
CA VAL A 120 -2.40 31.30 -16.09
C VAL A 120 -2.11 30.92 -14.64
N PHE A 121 -2.72 29.83 -14.20
CA PHE A 121 -2.49 29.26 -12.88
C PHE A 121 -1.38 28.22 -12.94
N HIS A 122 -0.54 28.18 -11.92
CA HIS A 122 0.49 27.17 -11.79
C HIS A 122 -0.02 26.05 -10.88
N LYS A 123 -0.30 24.88 -11.48
CA LYS A 123 -0.58 23.65 -10.75
C LYS A 123 0.66 22.77 -10.76
N HIS A 124 0.86 21.98 -9.71
CA HIS A 124 1.83 20.90 -9.72
C HIS A 124 1.08 19.59 -9.84
N GLU A 125 1.56 18.72 -10.72
CA GLU A 125 0.98 17.41 -10.99
C GLU A 125 2.01 16.34 -10.63
N GLU A 126 1.57 15.35 -9.88
CA GLU A 126 2.35 14.13 -9.67
C GLU A 126 2.54 13.42 -11.01
N LYS A 127 3.73 12.85 -11.21
CA LYS A 127 4.09 12.07 -12.39
C LYS A 127 4.85 10.82 -11.97
N GLU A 128 4.65 9.78 -12.76
CA GLU A 128 5.42 8.52 -12.78
C GLU A 128 5.14 7.55 -11.63
N SER A 129 4.53 7.96 -10.52
CA SER A 129 4.25 7.02 -9.41
C SER A 129 3.27 5.90 -9.81
N ASP A 130 2.21 6.27 -10.51
CA ASP A 130 1.19 5.37 -11.09
C ASP A 130 1.80 4.41 -12.13
N VAL A 131 2.61 4.96 -13.03
CA VAL A 131 3.34 4.20 -14.06
C VAL A 131 4.35 3.25 -13.43
N ASN A 132 5.10 3.69 -12.42
CA ASN A 132 6.06 2.85 -11.70
C ASN A 132 5.34 1.70 -10.98
N LEU A 133 4.21 1.97 -10.32
CA LEU A 133 3.40 0.92 -9.68
C LEU A 133 2.92 -0.10 -10.72
N ALA A 134 2.36 0.37 -11.83
CA ALA A 134 1.89 -0.47 -12.93
C ALA A 134 3.01 -1.35 -13.50
N ILE A 135 4.18 -0.77 -13.76
CA ILE A 135 5.36 -1.49 -14.28
C ILE A 135 5.84 -2.52 -13.26
N SER A 136 5.97 -2.17 -11.98
CA SER A 136 6.42 -3.11 -10.95
C SER A 136 5.45 -4.28 -10.77
N LEU A 137 4.14 -4.02 -10.80
CA LEU A 137 3.12 -5.07 -10.72
C LEU A 137 3.25 -6.05 -11.91
N VAL A 138 3.30 -5.52 -13.14
CA VAL A 138 3.40 -6.35 -14.34
C VAL A 138 4.74 -7.08 -14.41
N SER A 139 5.85 -6.41 -14.11
CA SER A 139 7.19 -7.00 -14.10
C SER A 139 7.28 -8.14 -13.08
N GLY A 140 6.74 -7.95 -11.87
CA GLY A 140 6.72 -9.01 -10.85
C GLY A 140 5.91 -10.22 -11.30
N ALA A 141 4.82 -10.03 -12.04
CA ALA A 141 4.07 -11.13 -12.64
C ALA A 141 4.89 -11.88 -13.71
N CYS A 142 5.49 -11.13 -14.65
CA CYS A 142 6.33 -11.68 -15.73
C CYS A 142 7.52 -12.50 -15.18
N ASN A 143 8.16 -12.00 -14.13
CA ASN A 143 9.32 -12.61 -13.50
C ASN A 143 8.95 -13.68 -12.47
N ASN A 144 7.65 -13.95 -12.28
CA ASN A 144 7.15 -14.89 -11.28
C ASN A 144 7.64 -14.56 -9.86
N GLU A 145 7.68 -13.29 -9.48
CA GLU A 145 8.23 -12.83 -8.18
C GLU A 145 7.23 -12.96 -7.02
N TYR A 146 5.94 -13.03 -7.31
CA TYR A 146 4.87 -13.22 -6.32
C TYR A 146 3.85 -14.25 -6.78
N ASP A 147 3.14 -14.85 -5.85
CA ASP A 147 1.93 -15.64 -6.10
C ASP A 147 0.67 -14.80 -5.81
N ILE A 148 0.77 -13.88 -4.84
CA ILE A 148 -0.27 -12.92 -4.50
C ILE A 148 0.30 -11.49 -4.56
N ALA A 149 -0.37 -10.61 -5.29
CA ALA A 149 -0.14 -9.18 -5.20
C ALA A 149 -1.19 -8.53 -4.30
N ILE A 150 -0.77 -7.92 -3.19
CA ILE A 150 -1.63 -7.04 -2.39
C ILE A 150 -1.47 -5.62 -2.93
N ILE A 151 -2.56 -5.05 -3.46
CA ILE A 151 -2.55 -3.75 -4.11
C ILE A 151 -3.35 -2.78 -3.25
N ILE A 152 -2.68 -1.79 -2.66
CA ILE A 152 -3.30 -0.74 -1.85
C ILE A 152 -3.51 0.50 -2.69
N THR A 153 -4.72 0.66 -3.23
CA THR A 153 -5.14 1.82 -4.01
C THR A 153 -6.66 1.86 -4.13
N ALA A 154 -7.18 3.00 -4.57
CA ALA A 154 -8.54 3.15 -5.09
C ALA A 154 -8.55 3.92 -6.43
N ASP A 155 -7.41 3.94 -7.13
CA ASP A 155 -7.24 4.64 -8.39
C ASP A 155 -7.58 3.75 -9.58
N SER A 156 -8.60 4.14 -10.36
CA SER A 156 -9.04 3.40 -11.54
C SER A 156 -7.99 3.37 -12.66
N ASP A 157 -6.99 4.26 -12.64
CA ASP A 157 -5.90 4.25 -13.62
C ASP A 157 -5.03 2.99 -13.53
N LEU A 158 -5.15 2.23 -12.43
CA LEU A 158 -4.51 0.91 -12.28
C LEU A 158 -5.36 -0.27 -12.78
N CYS A 159 -6.57 -0.02 -13.32
CA CYS A 159 -7.36 -1.08 -13.94
C CYS A 159 -6.65 -1.76 -15.13
N PRO A 160 -6.02 -1.03 -16.08
CA PRO A 160 -5.31 -1.65 -17.20
C PRO A 160 -4.19 -2.63 -16.79
N PRO A 161 -3.22 -2.31 -15.90
CA PRO A 161 -2.20 -3.26 -15.50
C PRO A 161 -2.77 -4.44 -14.70
N ILE A 162 -3.78 -4.23 -13.85
CA ILE A 162 -4.46 -5.32 -13.11
C ILE A 162 -5.15 -6.27 -14.08
N LYS A 163 -5.88 -5.74 -15.06
CA LYS A 163 -6.52 -6.52 -16.12
C LYS A 163 -5.50 -7.32 -16.91
N TYR A 164 -4.39 -6.69 -17.30
CA TYR A 164 -3.31 -7.37 -18.01
C TYR A 164 -2.76 -8.56 -17.21
N VAL A 165 -2.46 -8.36 -15.93
CA VAL A 165 -1.93 -9.45 -15.09
C VAL A 165 -2.94 -10.58 -14.94
N LYS A 166 -4.21 -10.26 -14.68
CA LYS A 166 -5.28 -11.24 -14.56
C LYS A 166 -5.44 -12.11 -15.82
N GLU A 167 -5.38 -11.49 -17.00
CA GLU A 167 -5.57 -12.17 -18.28
C GLU A 167 -4.34 -13.00 -18.70
N ARG A 168 -3.13 -12.51 -18.41
CA ARG A 168 -1.88 -13.15 -18.87
C ARG A 168 -1.27 -14.13 -17.86
N PHE A 169 -1.58 -13.97 -16.58
CA PHE A 169 -1.03 -14.77 -15.50
C PHE A 169 -2.16 -15.25 -14.57
N PRO A 170 -3.03 -16.16 -15.04
CA PRO A 170 -4.22 -16.58 -14.29
C PRO A 170 -3.91 -17.26 -12.95
N ASP A 171 -2.68 -17.76 -12.76
CA ASP A 171 -2.22 -18.35 -11.50
C ASP A 171 -1.89 -17.29 -10.42
N LYS A 172 -1.88 -16.00 -10.77
CA LYS A 172 -1.63 -14.90 -9.84
C LYS A 172 -2.92 -14.43 -9.20
N GLU A 173 -2.91 -14.31 -7.87
CA GLU A 173 -4.01 -13.69 -7.15
C GLU A 173 -3.76 -12.18 -6.99
N LEU A 174 -4.77 -11.38 -7.33
CA LEU A 174 -4.71 -9.92 -7.19
C LEU A 174 -5.66 -9.51 -6.07
N TRP A 175 -5.12 -9.09 -4.94
CA TRP A 175 -5.88 -8.73 -3.74
C TRP A 175 -5.90 -7.22 -3.59
N LEU A 176 -7.08 -6.62 -3.79
CA LEU A 176 -7.28 -5.19 -3.56
C LEU A 176 -7.52 -4.92 -2.08
N VAL A 177 -6.78 -3.97 -1.54
CA VAL A 177 -6.96 -3.43 -0.20
C VAL A 177 -7.20 -1.92 -0.35
N ALA A 178 -8.46 -1.52 -0.42
CA ALA A 178 -8.80 -0.11 -0.62
C ALA A 178 -8.38 0.74 0.61
N PRO A 179 -7.84 1.95 0.40
CA PRO A 179 -7.62 2.90 1.49
C PRO A 179 -8.91 3.28 2.24
N PRO A 180 -8.81 3.85 3.44
CA PRO A 180 -9.97 4.10 4.31
C PRO A 180 -11.08 4.89 3.63
N GLY A 181 -12.30 4.35 3.66
CA GLY A 181 -13.50 5.01 3.11
C GLY A 181 -13.55 5.06 1.58
N ARG A 182 -12.66 4.33 0.88
CA ARG A 182 -12.54 4.37 -0.59
C ARG A 182 -12.97 3.09 -1.29
N ILE A 183 -13.39 2.03 -0.58
CA ILE A 183 -13.77 0.77 -1.25
C ILE A 183 -14.88 0.95 -2.29
N LYS A 184 -15.84 1.85 -2.04
CA LYS A 184 -16.90 2.18 -3.00
C LYS A 184 -16.40 2.94 -4.23
N ARG A 185 -15.33 3.74 -4.08
CA ARG A 185 -14.69 4.46 -5.20
C ARG A 185 -13.86 3.53 -6.07
N ALA A 186 -13.41 2.40 -5.50
CA ALA A 186 -12.62 1.36 -6.16
C ALA A 186 -13.48 0.27 -6.84
N ALA A 187 -14.70 0.58 -7.28
CA ALA A 187 -15.66 -0.42 -7.78
C ALA A 187 -15.11 -1.23 -8.97
N ASP A 188 -14.50 -0.56 -9.95
CA ASP A 188 -13.93 -1.22 -11.13
C ASP A 188 -12.76 -2.14 -10.76
N LEU A 189 -11.88 -1.67 -9.86
CA LEU A 189 -10.78 -2.48 -9.31
C LEU A 189 -11.32 -3.72 -8.59
N CYS A 190 -12.43 -3.58 -7.85
CA CYS A 190 -13.04 -4.68 -7.11
C CYS A 190 -13.56 -5.78 -8.03
N LEU A 191 -14.09 -5.42 -9.21
CA LEU A 191 -14.57 -6.38 -10.21
C LEU A 191 -13.43 -7.20 -10.83
N MET A 192 -12.23 -6.62 -10.88
CA MET A 192 -11.07 -7.27 -11.49
C MET A 192 -10.28 -8.10 -10.48
N SER A 193 -10.32 -7.77 -9.20
CA SER A 193 -9.51 -8.40 -8.17
C SER A 193 -10.08 -9.75 -7.69
N SER A 194 -9.20 -10.67 -7.29
CA SER A 194 -9.53 -11.97 -6.71
C SER A 194 -10.14 -11.84 -5.31
N LYS A 195 -9.75 -10.80 -4.57
CA LYS A 195 -10.23 -10.50 -3.21
C LYS A 195 -10.21 -9.01 -2.96
N ASN A 196 -11.21 -8.51 -2.22
CA ASN A 196 -11.39 -7.10 -1.90
C ASN A 196 -11.49 -6.91 -0.40
N MET A 197 -10.74 -5.95 0.15
CA MET A 197 -10.73 -5.58 1.57
C MET A 197 -10.59 -4.06 1.69
N GLU A 198 -10.85 -3.51 2.87
CA GLU A 198 -10.68 -2.08 3.15
C GLU A 198 -9.84 -1.85 4.40
N ILE A 199 -9.00 -0.82 4.35
CA ILE A 199 -8.24 -0.35 5.50
C ILE A 199 -9.16 0.42 6.44
N ASN A 200 -9.33 -0.07 7.66
CA ASN A 200 -10.04 0.67 8.70
C ASN A 200 -9.06 1.38 9.64
N SER A 201 -9.57 2.36 10.40
CA SER A 201 -8.74 3.13 11.32
C SER A 201 -8.09 2.27 12.42
N ASN A 202 -8.67 1.13 12.79
CA ASN A 202 -8.06 0.23 13.78
C ASN A 202 -6.83 -0.48 13.21
N ALA A 203 -6.87 -0.90 11.94
CA ALA A 203 -5.72 -1.48 11.26
C ALA A 203 -4.56 -0.47 11.16
N LEU A 204 -4.85 0.79 10.84
CA LEU A 204 -3.85 1.86 10.84
C LEU A 204 -3.26 2.10 12.23
N ARG A 205 -4.09 2.25 13.27
CA ARG A 205 -3.64 2.45 14.66
C ARG A 205 -2.78 1.30 15.16
N ALA A 206 -3.20 0.07 14.88
CA ALA A 206 -2.47 -1.14 15.29
C ALA A 206 -1.15 -1.32 14.53
N SER A 207 -0.96 -0.60 13.43
CA SER A 207 0.24 -0.64 12.60
C SER A 207 1.05 0.66 12.71
N CYS A 208 0.85 1.49 13.74
CA CYS A 208 1.68 2.67 13.94
C CYS A 208 3.15 2.29 14.16
N MET A 209 4.06 3.01 13.50
CA MET A 209 5.50 2.86 13.75
C MET A 209 5.88 3.35 15.15
N ARG A 210 7.06 2.91 15.62
CA ARG A 210 7.77 3.59 16.71
C ARG A 210 8.04 5.06 16.36
N ASP A 211 8.19 5.91 17.37
CA ASP A 211 8.33 7.35 17.16
C ASP A 211 9.71 7.75 16.60
N GLU A 212 10.75 6.94 16.78
CA GLU A 212 12.13 7.28 16.40
C GLU A 212 12.89 6.08 15.85
N PHE A 213 13.77 6.34 14.89
CA PHE A 213 14.60 5.34 14.21
C PHE A 213 16.06 5.77 14.26
N TYR A 214 16.95 4.82 14.59
CA TYR A 214 18.37 5.06 14.74
C TYR A 214 19.18 4.07 13.90
N LYS A 215 20.25 4.56 13.25
CA LYS A 215 21.21 3.75 12.49
C LYS A 215 22.63 4.12 12.91
N GLY A 216 23.36 3.15 13.46
CA GLY A 216 24.70 3.42 14.02
C GLY A 216 24.71 4.47 15.13
N GLY A 217 23.64 4.58 15.92
CA GLY A 217 23.48 5.60 16.97
C GLY A 217 23.01 6.97 16.48
N VAL A 218 22.86 7.19 15.17
CA VAL A 218 22.37 8.45 14.59
C VAL A 218 20.87 8.38 14.36
N LEU A 219 20.12 9.41 14.78
CA LEU A 219 18.69 9.54 14.51
C LEU A 219 18.47 9.76 13.00
N VAL A 220 17.78 8.84 12.33
CA VAL A 220 17.53 8.88 10.88
C VAL A 220 16.09 9.26 10.51
N ALA A 221 15.15 9.03 11.42
CA ALA A 221 13.75 9.43 11.26
C ALA A 221 13.08 9.64 12.61
N ARG A 222 12.17 10.61 12.67
CA ARG A 222 11.31 10.86 13.83
C ARG A 222 9.89 11.18 13.37
N ARG A 223 8.90 10.68 14.12
CA ARG A 223 7.50 11.01 13.95
C ARG A 223 7.27 12.53 14.02
N PRO A 224 6.74 13.16 12.95
CA PRO A 224 6.40 14.58 12.93
C PRO A 224 5.48 14.97 14.09
N GLN A 225 5.68 16.17 14.66
CA GLN A 225 4.90 16.66 15.78
C GLN A 225 3.40 16.75 15.45
N GLU A 226 3.05 17.19 14.24
CA GLU A 226 1.68 17.26 13.75
C GLU A 226 0.98 15.89 13.66
N TRP A 227 1.74 14.80 13.56
CA TRP A 227 1.21 13.43 13.54
C TRP A 227 1.24 12.77 14.92
N ARG A 228 1.68 13.47 15.97
CA ARG A 228 1.55 13.02 17.37
C ARG A 228 0.23 13.44 17.99
N ALA A 229 -0.36 14.54 17.50
CA ALA A 229 -1.62 15.05 18.02
C ALA A 229 -2.77 14.13 17.59
N ILE A 230 -3.44 13.52 18.57
CA ILE A 230 -4.78 12.98 18.36
C ILE A 230 -5.67 14.20 18.14
N ALA A 231 -6.15 14.41 16.91
CA ALA A 231 -7.24 15.34 16.71
C ALA A 231 -8.39 14.86 17.61
N ASN A 232 -8.79 15.69 18.59
CA ASN A 232 -9.93 15.42 19.45
C ASN A 232 -11.14 15.08 18.55
N THR A 233 -11.47 13.79 18.44
CA THR A 233 -12.67 13.32 17.77
C THR A 233 -13.85 13.66 18.67
N GLY A 234 -14.24 14.93 18.65
CA GLY A 234 -15.19 15.49 19.60
C GLY A 234 -15.75 16.82 19.11
N GLN A 235 -16.36 16.82 17.93
CA GLN A 235 -17.53 17.65 17.62
C GLN A 235 -18.03 17.29 16.21
N ARG A 236 -19.00 16.37 16.16
CA ARG A 236 -20.00 16.41 15.09
C ARG A 236 -20.60 17.82 15.15
N ARG A 237 -20.30 18.66 14.16
CA ARG A 237 -21.11 19.86 13.90
C ARG A 237 -22.50 19.36 13.51
N THR A 238 -23.37 19.23 14.50
CA THR A 238 -24.80 19.26 14.29
C THR A 238 -25.12 20.56 13.58
N ARG A 239 -25.40 20.49 12.27
CA ARG A 239 -26.10 21.58 11.58
C ARG A 239 -27.50 21.63 12.17
N SER A 240 -27.71 22.58 13.06
CA SER A 240 -29.05 22.96 13.53
C SER A 240 -29.67 23.93 12.54
N ARG A 241 -30.88 23.58 12.12
CA ARG A 241 -31.87 24.31 11.31
C ARG A 241 -31.61 24.37 9.81
#